data_AF-A0A7W0YH14-F1
#
_entry.id   AF-A0A7W0YH14-F1
#
_cell.length_a   1.000
_cell.length_b   1.000
_cell.length_c   1.000
_cell.angle_alpha   90.00
_cell.angle_beta   90.00
_cell.angle_gamma   90.00
#
_symmetry.space_group_name_H-M   'P 1'
#
loop_
_entity.id
_entity.type
_entity.pdbx_description
1 polymer ?
#
loop_
_entity_poly.entity_id
_entity_poly.type
_entity_poly.pdbx_seq_one_letter_code
_entity_poly.pdbx_strand_id
1 'polypeptide(L)' 'VSFMRSYPNLIPLPREAIEGIVESLRPYEFDRIYGGWTGDVVDRGGHEAVERSAERYLRWIGASRT' A
#
# COMPACT_ATOMS: atom_id res chain seq x y z
N VAL A 1 1.91 3.51 -4.49
CA VAL A 1 1.96 2.19 -3.80
C VAL A 1 0.62 1.47 -3.98
N SER A 2 0.64 0.18 -4.33
CA SER A 2 -0.54 -0.62 -4.65
C SER A 2 -0.52 -1.95 -3.88
N PHE A 3 -1.70 -2.46 -3.51
CA PHE A 3 -1.86 -3.71 -2.75
C PHE A 3 -2.63 -4.74 -3.57
N MET A 4 -1.92 -5.53 -4.38
CA MET A 4 -2.53 -6.37 -5.42
C MET A 4 -2.19 -7.84 -5.22
N ARG A 5 -3.20 -8.71 -5.26
CA ARG A 5 -3.02 -10.15 -5.45
C ARG A 5 -2.69 -10.46 -6.92
N SER A 6 -3.31 -9.73 -7.85
CA SER A 6 -3.04 -9.82 -9.28
C SER A 6 -2.98 -8.42 -9.87
N TYR A 7 -1.76 -7.94 -10.14
CA TYR A 7 -1.55 -6.64 -10.77
C TYR A 7 -2.13 -6.56 -12.19
N PRO A 8 -1.96 -7.57 -13.07
CA PRO A 8 -2.51 -7.51 -14.43
C PRO A 8 -4.04 -7.43 -14.50
N ASN A 9 -4.74 -8.11 -13.59
CA ASN A 9 -6.21 -8.14 -13.54
C ASN A 9 -6.80 -7.12 -12.56
N LEU A 10 -5.95 -6.29 -11.96
CA LEU A 10 -6.34 -5.30 -10.97
C LEU A 10 -7.13 -5.86 -9.76
N ILE A 11 -6.78 -7.07 -9.30
CA ILE A 11 -7.41 -7.71 -8.13
C ILE A 11 -6.65 -7.32 -6.85
N PRO A 12 -7.28 -6.66 -5.87
CA PRO A 12 -6.64 -6.24 -4.64
C PRO A 12 -6.36 -7.42 -3.68
N LEU A 13 -5.48 -7.18 -2.70
CA LEU A 13 -5.33 -8.05 -1.54
C LEU A 13 -6.54 -7.96 -0.59
N PRO A 14 -6.82 -9.01 0.22
CA PRO A 14 -7.81 -8.93 1.30
C PRO A 14 -7.34 -7.99 2.43
N ARG A 15 -8.27 -7.57 3.29
CA ARG A 15 -8.01 -6.63 4.40
C ARG A 15 -6.79 -7.04 5.22
N GLU A 16 -6.78 -8.27 5.69
CA GLU A 16 -5.83 -8.76 6.69
C GLU A 16 -4.39 -8.71 6.13
N ALA A 17 -4.24 -8.98 4.84
CA ALA A 17 -2.96 -8.87 4.15
C ALA A 17 -2.52 -7.41 3.98
N ILE A 18 -3.44 -6.49 3.67
CA ILE A 18 -3.14 -5.06 3.58
C ILE A 18 -2.68 -4.54 4.95
N GLU A 19 -3.46 -4.80 6.00
CA GLU A 19 -3.17 -4.37 7.37
C GLU A 19 -1.86 -4.98 7.88
N GLY A 20 -1.61 -6.26 7.61
CA GLY A 20 -0.36 -6.93 7.98
C GLY A 20 0.88 -6.34 7.30
N ILE A 21 0.78 -5.97 6.01
CA ILE A 21 1.88 -5.29 5.30
C ILE A 21 2.16 -3.93 5.95
N VAL A 22 1.14 -3.11 6.18
CA VAL A 22 1.31 -1.80 6.82
C VAL A 22 1.96 -1.95 8.19
N GLU A 23 1.48 -2.88 9.01
CA GLU A 23 2.02 -3.12 10.35
C GLU A 23 3.49 -3.55 10.32
N SER A 24 3.84 -4.46 9.40
CA SER A 24 5.21 -4.92 9.24
C SER A 24 6.21 -3.83 8.88
N LEU A 25 5.74 -2.73 8.27
CA LEU A 25 6.58 -1.62 7.85
C LEU A 25 6.82 -0.59 8.95
N ARG A 26 5.98 -0.53 9.98
CA ARG A 26 6.06 0.48 11.07
C ARG A 26 7.42 0.57 11.77
N PRO A 27 8.17 -0.54 12.01
CA PRO A 27 9.45 -0.46 12.72
C PRO A 27 10.60 0.15 11.90
N TYR A 28 10.43 0.28 10.58
CA TYR A 28 11.50 0.71 9.68
C TYR A 28 11.38 2.20 9.38
N GLU A 29 12.48 2.94 9.46
CA GLU A 29 12.52 4.31 8.97
C GLU A 29 12.83 4.32 7.47
N PHE A 30 11.90 4.83 6.66
CA PHE A 30 12.12 5.05 5.24
C PHE A 30 11.31 6.24 4.73
N ASP A 31 11.93 7.01 3.83
CA ASP A 31 11.30 8.17 3.18
C ASP A 31 11.00 7.92 1.70
N ARG A 32 11.71 6.95 1.08
CA ARG A 32 11.65 6.65 -0.35
C ARG A 32 11.06 5.28 -0.64
N ILE A 33 10.32 5.19 -1.73
CA ILE A 33 9.81 3.92 -2.27
C ILE A 33 10.16 3.85 -3.75
N TYR A 34 10.84 2.78 -4.14
CA TYR A 34 11.17 2.48 -5.52
C TYR A 34 10.18 1.45 -6.08
N GLY A 35 9.50 1.80 -7.16
CA GLY A 35 8.58 0.92 -7.88
C GLY A 35 9.30 -0.05 -8.83
N GLY A 36 8.52 -0.91 -9.47
CA GLY A 36 9.03 -1.91 -10.43
C GLY A 36 9.37 -1.35 -11.81
N TRP A 37 9.06 -0.08 -12.08
CA TRP A 37 9.26 0.57 -13.38
C TRP A 37 9.98 1.91 -13.24
N THR A 38 10.66 2.31 -14.31
CA THR A 38 11.35 3.59 -14.38
C THR A 38 10.37 4.75 -14.18
N GLY A 39 10.66 5.62 -13.21
CA GLY A 39 9.83 6.80 -12.90
C GLY A 39 8.82 6.59 -11.77
N ASP A 40 8.54 5.35 -11.37
CA ASP A 40 7.62 5.05 -10.27
C ASP A 40 8.35 5.16 -8.92
N VAL A 41 8.70 6.38 -8.52
CA VAL A 41 9.41 6.64 -7.27
C VAL A 41 8.58 7.58 -6.40
N VAL A 42 8.37 7.18 -5.14
CA VAL A 42 7.99 8.11 -4.08
C VAL A 42 9.29 8.64 -3.51
N ASP A 43 9.63 9.89 -3.81
CA ASP A 43 10.92 10.48 -3.40
C ASP A 43 10.93 10.91 -1.92
N ARG A 44 9.75 11.19 -1.34
CA ARG A 44 9.54 11.59 0.06
C ARG A 44 8.18 11.14 0.58
N GLY A 45 8.07 10.99 1.90
CA GLY A 45 6.85 10.60 2.60
C GLY A 45 6.45 9.15 2.34
N GLY A 46 7.44 8.25 2.36
CA GLY A 46 7.25 6.83 2.06
C GLY A 46 6.19 6.20 2.94
N HIS A 47 6.27 6.40 4.26
CA HIS A 47 5.27 5.91 5.21
C HIS A 47 3.87 6.44 4.91
N GLU A 48 3.69 7.76 4.78
CA GLU A 48 2.36 8.33 4.51
C GLU A 48 1.80 7.87 3.15
N ALA A 49 2.67 7.62 2.16
CA ALA A 49 2.25 7.09 0.87
C ALA A 49 1.72 5.65 0.98
N VAL A 50 2.32 4.81 1.84
CA VAL A 50 1.83 3.45 2.13
C VAL A 50 0.48 3.51 2.84
N GLU A 51 0.38 4.26 3.94
CA GLU A 51 -0.84 4.37 4.76
C GLU A 51 -2.02 4.92 3.94
N ARG A 52 -1.83 6.05 3.24
CA ARG A 52 -2.87 6.65 2.39
C ARG A 52 -3.34 5.69 1.29
N SER A 53 -2.43 4.89 0.73
CA SER A 53 -2.81 3.86 -0.24
C SER A 53 -3.58 2.73 0.41
N ALA A 54 -3.14 2.22 1.56
CA ALA A 54 -3.81 1.14 2.27
C ALA A 54 -5.26 1.52 2.61
N GLU A 55 -5.48 2.72 3.15
CA GLU A 55 -6.82 3.23 3.43
C GLU A 55 -7.72 3.28 2.19
N ARG A 56 -7.19 3.75 1.05
CA ARG A 56 -7.95 3.80 -0.20
C ARG A 56 -8.37 2.41 -0.66
N TYR A 57 -7.48 1.42 -0.54
CA TYR A 57 -7.78 0.03 -0.89
C TYR A 57 -8.80 -0.59 0.07
N LEU A 58 -8.64 -0.38 1.38
CA LEU A 58 -9.58 -0.85 2.40
C LEU A 58 -10.98 -0.26 2.19
N ARG A 59 -11.10 1.04 1.88
CA ARG A 59 -12.38 1.65 1.49
C ARG A 59 -12.98 0.97 0.25
N TRP A 60 -12.18 0.72 -0.78
CA TRP A 60 -12.66 0.12 -2.02
C TRP A 60 -13.20 -1.30 -1.84
N ILE A 61 -12.51 -2.15 -1.07
CA ILE A 61 -12.95 -3.55 -0.85
C ILE A 61 -14.13 -3.67 0.15
N GLY A 62 -14.76 -2.55 0.54
CA GLY A 62 -15.83 -2.54 1.54
C GLY A 62 -15.34 -2.79 2.96
N ALA A 63 -14.04 -2.60 3.19
CA ALA A 63 -13.34 -2.82 4.46
C ALA A 63 -13.05 -1.50 5.21
N SER A 64 -13.76 -0.41 4.97
CA SER A 64 -13.69 0.73 5.89
C SER A 64 -14.45 0.40 7.18
N ARG A 65 -13.80 0.56 8.34
CA ARG A 65 -14.53 0.57 9.62
C ARG A 65 -15.49 1.77 9.59
N THR A 66 -16.78 1.52 9.86
CA THR A 66 -17.78 2.57 10.14
C THR A 66 -17.38 3.37 11.37
#